data_AF-A0A074L464-F1
#
_entry.id   AF-A0A074L464-F1
#
_cell.length_a   1.000
_cell.length_b   1.000
_cell.length_c   1.000
_cell.angle_alpha   90.00
_cell.angle_beta   90.00
_cell.angle_gamma   90.00
#
_symmetry.space_group_name_H-M   'P 1'
#
loop_
_entity.id
_entity.type
_entity.pdbx_description
1 polymer ?
#
loop_
_entity_poly.entity_id
_entity_poly.type
_entity_poly.pdbx_seq_one_letter_code
_entity_poly.pdbx_strand_id
1 'polypeptide(L)'
;MTFVSCEPADHSVYKSGIIYIEAATRGSYQYLILIDEQRYWPENLPQFYQDPNIQNRPIFVRYELTGDTYDVYVPAPNDIPVFGYTVQKIRLVSIKDQ
;
A
#
# COMPACT_ATOMS: atom_id res chain seq x y z
N MET A 1 -34.32 1.14 -28.51
CA MET A 1 -33.10 1.85 -28.08
C MET A 1 -32.92 1.58 -26.60
N THR A 2 -32.05 0.64 -26.26
CA THR A 2 -31.75 0.31 -24.86
C THR A 2 -30.65 1.24 -24.41
N PHE A 3 -30.95 2.09 -23.43
CA PHE A 3 -29.99 2.99 -22.80
C PHE A 3 -29.02 2.13 -21.97
N VAL A 4 -27.76 2.06 -22.39
CA VAL A 4 -26.67 1.56 -21.54
C VAL A 4 -26.37 2.69 -20.56
N SER A 5 -26.90 2.58 -19.34
CA SER A 5 -26.40 3.35 -18.21
C SER A 5 -24.99 2.84 -17.93
N CYS A 6 -23.99 3.58 -18.39
CA CYS A 6 -22.64 3.46 -17.87
C CYS A 6 -22.67 4.13 -16.50
N GLU A 7 -22.99 3.35 -15.46
CA GLU A 7 -22.62 3.73 -14.10
C GLU A 7 -21.11 3.96 -14.11
N PRO A 8 -20.58 5.06 -13.54
CA PRO A 8 -19.15 5.15 -13.35
C PRO A 8 -18.79 3.99 -12.44
N ALA A 9 -18.12 2.98 -13.00
CA ALA A 9 -17.60 1.88 -12.22
C ALA A 9 -16.72 2.52 -11.17
N ASP A 10 -17.20 2.55 -9.94
CA ASP A 10 -16.39 2.93 -8.80
C ASP A 10 -15.36 1.80 -8.69
N HIS A 11 -14.20 1.98 -9.33
CA HIS A 11 -13.11 1.01 -9.43
C HIS A 11 -12.40 0.81 -8.08
N SER A 12 -12.94 1.37 -7.01
CA SER A 12 -12.36 1.28 -5.68
C SER A 12 -12.84 0.02 -4.98
N VAL A 13 -11.87 -0.72 -4.46
CA VAL A 13 -12.06 -2.02 -3.84
C VAL A 13 -11.97 -1.83 -2.33
N TYR A 14 -12.97 -2.36 -1.61
CA TYR A 14 -12.98 -2.38 -0.15
C TYR A 14 -12.39 -3.69 0.37
N LYS A 15 -11.29 -3.60 1.12
CA LYS A 15 -10.63 -4.76 1.72
C LYS A 15 -10.08 -4.45 3.11
N SER A 16 -9.99 -5.48 3.93
CA SER A 16 -9.13 -5.47 5.11
C SER A 16 -7.69 -5.69 4.68
N GLY A 17 -6.77 -4.99 5.34
CA GLY A 17 -5.35 -5.18 5.19
C GLY A 17 -4.61 -4.97 6.50
N ILE A 18 -3.31 -5.21 6.49
CA ILE A 18 -2.43 -4.89 7.61
C ILE A 18 -1.33 -3.95 7.14
N ILE A 19 -0.89 -3.05 8.01
CA ILE A 19 0.26 -2.20 7.74
C ILE A 19 1.52 -3.04 7.89
N TYR A 20 2.28 -3.10 6.80
CA TYR A 20 3.53 -3.84 6.73
C TYR A 20 4.68 -2.86 6.54
N ILE A 21 5.65 -2.91 7.44
CA ILE A 21 6.79 -2.00 7.40
C ILE A 21 8.01 -2.77 6.95
N GLU A 22 8.69 -2.28 5.92
CA GLU A 22 9.92 -2.87 5.39
C GLU A 22 11.05 -1.84 5.45
N ALA A 23 12.17 -2.20 6.07
CA ALA A 23 13.32 -1.32 6.15
C ALA A 23 14.07 -1.29 4.81
N ALA A 24 14.36 -0.10 4.28
CA ALA A 24 15.24 0.08 3.12
C ALA A 24 16.72 0.18 3.54
N THR A 25 16.99 0.85 4.66
CA THR A 25 18.32 1.02 5.31
C THR A 25 18.14 1.14 6.83
N ARG A 26 19.22 1.27 7.62
CA ARG A 26 19.10 1.70 9.03
C ARG A 26 18.52 3.12 9.09
N GLY A 27 17.26 3.20 9.47
CA GLY A 27 16.53 4.46 9.68
C GLY A 27 15.66 4.91 8.52
N SER A 28 15.67 4.19 7.38
CA SER A 28 14.74 4.44 6.27
C SER A 28 13.75 3.30 6.16
N TYR A 29 12.46 3.61 6.33
CA TYR A 29 11.38 2.63 6.28
C TYR A 29 10.44 2.89 5.11
N GLN A 30 9.92 1.81 4.55
CA GLN A 30 8.91 1.79 3.50
C GLN A 30 7.63 1.18 4.10
N TYR A 31 6.52 1.92 3.98
CA TYR A 31 5.25 1.56 4.58
C TYR A 31 4.34 0.99 3.50
N LEU A 32 4.16 -0.33 3.52
CA LEU A 32 3.35 -1.10 2.59
C LEU A 32 2.03 -1.50 3.28
N ILE A 33 1.07 -1.92 2.47
CA ILE A 33 -0.18 -2.51 2.96
C ILE A 33 -0.28 -3.92 2.40
N LEU A 34 -0.43 -4.91 3.29
CA LEU A 34 -0.67 -6.29 2.92
C LEU A 34 -2.18 -6.54 2.86
N ILE A 35 -2.69 -6.89 1.69
CA ILE A 35 -4.11 -7.12 1.41
C ILE A 35 -4.20 -8.45 0.66
N ASP A 36 -5.01 -9.40 1.16
CA ASP A 36 -5.14 -10.75 0.56
C ASP A 36 -3.75 -11.38 0.26
N GLU A 37 -2.83 -11.32 1.23
CA GLU A 37 -1.45 -11.85 1.13
C GLU A 37 -0.53 -11.15 0.10
N GLN A 38 -1.01 -10.10 -0.56
CA GLN A 38 -0.23 -9.31 -1.52
C GLN A 38 0.13 -7.94 -0.95
N ARG A 39 1.38 -7.51 -1.18
CA ARG A 39 1.90 -6.21 -0.74
C ARG A 39 1.60 -5.14 -1.78
N TYR A 40 1.14 -3.99 -1.31
CA TYR A 40 0.85 -2.83 -2.15
C TYR A 40 1.52 -1.58 -1.59
N TRP A 41 1.95 -0.70 -2.49
CA TRP A 41 2.48 0.62 -2.12
C TRP A 41 1.34 1.65 -2.07
N PRO A 42 1.02 2.22 -0.89
CA PRO A 42 0.04 3.28 -0.77
C PRO A 42 0.63 4.64 -1.17
N GLU A 43 0.17 5.20 -2.29
CA GLU A 43 0.68 6.49 -2.80
C GLU A 43 0.41 7.67 -1.84
N ASN A 44 -0.71 7.61 -1.12
CA ASN A 44 -1.19 8.67 -0.24
C ASN A 44 -1.43 8.18 1.19
N LEU A 45 -0.55 7.34 1.73
CA LEU A 45 -0.62 6.90 3.12
C LEU A 45 -0.52 8.09 4.09
N PRO A 46 -1.50 8.30 5.00
CA PRO A 46 -1.43 9.37 5.98
C PRO A 46 -0.20 9.24 6.89
N GLN A 47 0.41 10.36 7.27
CA GLN A 47 1.60 10.38 8.13
C GLN A 47 1.39 9.66 9.47
N PHE A 48 0.16 9.67 10.00
CA PHE A 48 -0.18 8.91 11.21
C PHE A 48 0.15 7.42 11.10
N TYR A 49 0.06 6.84 9.91
CA TYR A 49 0.38 5.42 9.65
C TYR A 49 1.83 5.21 9.21
N GLN A 50 2.60 6.28 9.04
CA GLN A 50 4.04 6.27 8.75
C GLN A 50 4.88 6.22 10.04
N ASP A 51 4.43 5.44 11.03
CA ASP A 51 5.11 5.27 12.31
C ASP A 51 5.65 3.83 12.41
N PRO A 52 6.94 3.63 12.73
CA PRO A 52 7.52 2.29 12.85
C PRO A 52 6.85 1.42 13.93
N ASN A 53 6.15 2.01 14.89
CA ASN A 53 5.42 1.29 15.94
C ASN A 53 4.04 0.76 15.47
N ILE A 54 3.59 1.11 14.27
CA ILE A 54 2.27 0.72 13.72
C ILE A 54 2.34 -0.59 12.92
N GLN A 55 3.48 -1.27 12.91
CA GLN A 55 3.65 -2.54 12.21
C GLN A 55 2.59 -3.58 12.65
N ASN A 56 2.07 -4.33 11.69
CA ASN A 56 1.05 -5.37 11.87
C ASN A 56 -0.29 -4.86 12.41
N ARG A 57 -0.57 -3.56 12.32
CA ARG A 57 -1.87 -3.01 12.68
C ARG A 57 -2.92 -3.36 11.62
N PRO A 58 -4.05 -3.98 12.00
CA PRO A 58 -5.16 -4.23 11.08
C PRO A 58 -5.89 -2.94 10.75
N ILE A 59 -6.17 -2.73 9.47
CA ILE A 59 -6.86 -1.56 8.93
C ILE A 59 -7.88 -2.00 7.88
N PHE A 60 -8.99 -1.28 7.78
CA PHE A 60 -9.87 -1.35 6.63
C PHE A 60 -9.50 -0.26 5.63
N VAL A 61 -9.22 -0.65 4.40
CA VAL A 61 -8.87 0.26 3.33
C VAL A 61 -9.83 0.13 2.17
N ARG A 62 -10.28 1.29 1.68
CA ARG A 62 -10.87 1.44 0.36
C ARG A 62 -9.78 1.99 -0.53
N TYR A 63 -9.43 1.27 -1.59
CA TYR A 63 -8.32 1.68 -2.46
C TYR A 63 -8.63 1.46 -3.93
N GLU A 64 -7.93 2.19 -4.79
CA GLU A 64 -7.96 2.04 -6.23
C GLU A 64 -6.59 1.59 -6.72
N LEU A 65 -6.56 0.64 -7.66
CA LEU A 65 -5.33 0.28 -8.36
C LEU A 65 -4.97 1.42 -9.32
N THR A 66 -3.75 1.95 -9.19
CA THR A 66 -3.29 3.04 -10.05
C THR A 66 -2.85 2.55 -11.44
N GLY A 67 -2.52 1.27 -11.56
CA GLY A 67 -1.89 0.69 -12.75
C GLY A 67 -0.36 0.86 -12.77
N ASP A 68 0.19 1.65 -11.84
CA ASP A 68 1.62 1.83 -11.65
C ASP A 68 2.22 0.84 -10.65
N THR A 69 3.54 0.77 -10.64
CA THR A 69 4.30 -0.03 -9.69
C THR A 69 5.31 0.81 -8.91
N TYR A 70 5.77 0.27 -7.79
CA TYR A 70 6.81 0.86 -6.95
C TYR A 70 7.88 -0.19 -6.65
N ASP A 71 9.14 0.21 -6.79
CA ASP A 71 10.28 -0.63 -6.46
C ASP A 71 10.56 -0.56 -4.97
N VAL A 72 10.45 -1.69 -4.29
CA VAL A 72 10.73 -1.83 -2.88
C VAL A 72 12.19 -2.20 -2.69
N TYR A 73 12.86 -1.43 -1.84
CA TYR A 73 14.27 -1.63 -1.53
C TYR A 73 14.44 -2.39 -0.21
N VAL A 74 15.51 -3.17 -0.10
CA VAL A 74 15.86 -3.90 1.12
C VAL A 74 17.29 -3.54 1.54
N PRO A 75 17.65 -3.68 2.82
CA PRO A 75 18.96 -3.28 3.28
C PRO A 75 19.97 -4.35 2.91
N ALA A 76 21.00 -3.96 2.15
CA ALA A 76 22.17 -4.81 1.94
C ALA A 76 22.99 -4.93 3.23
N PRO A 77 23.93 -5.90 3.33
CA PRO A 77 24.80 -6.06 4.51
C PRO A 77 25.60 -4.80 4.88
N ASN A 78 25.88 -3.95 3.88
CA ASN A 78 26.59 -2.68 4.05
C ASN A 78 25.66 -1.48 4.32
N ASP A 79 24.38 -1.73 4.63
CA ASP A 79 23.35 -0.70 4.90
C ASP A 79 23.00 0.21 3.71
N ILE A 80 23.20 -0.29 2.50
CA ILE A 80 22.85 0.41 1.26
C ILE A 80 21.50 -0.14 0.77
N PRO A 81 20.54 0.71 0.36
CA PRO A 81 19.28 0.23 -0.16
C PRO A 81 19.53 -0.41 -1.53
N VAL A 82 19.20 -1.70 -1.65
CA VAL A 82 19.27 -2.44 -2.92
C VAL A 82 17.89 -2.82 -3.37
N PHE A 83 17.67 -2.89 -4.67
CA PHE A 83 16.40 -3.35 -5.23
C PHE A 83 16.07 -4.74 -4.66
N GLY A 84 14.89 -4.87 -4.07
CA GLY A 84 14.35 -6.15 -3.61
C GLY A 84 13.37 -6.72 -4.61
N TYR A 85 12.23 -6.06 -4.77
CA TYR A 85 11.13 -6.51 -5.62
C TYR A 85 10.19 -5.34 -5.92
N THR A 86 9.26 -5.54 -6.85
CA THR A 86 8.29 -4.50 -7.27
C THR A 86 6.90 -4.84 -6.74
N VAL A 87 6.15 -3.84 -6.29
CA VAL A 87 4.76 -3.97 -5.84
C VAL A 87 3.83 -3.07 -6.65
N GLN A 88 2.54 -3.41 -6.68
CA GLN A 88 1.54 -2.54 -7.29
C GLN A 88 1.27 -1.31 -6.41
N LYS A 89 1.10 -0.16 -7.04
CA LYS A 89 0.70 1.08 -6.37
C LYS A 89 -0.81 1.14 -6.23
N ILE A 90 -1.25 1.49 -5.03
CA ILE A 90 -2.65 1.73 -4.71
C ILE A 90 -2.83 3.17 -4.24
N ARG A 91 -3.97 3.75 -4.59
CA ARG A 91 -4.43 5.02 -4.05
C ARG A 91 -5.50 4.74 -3.00
N LEU A 92 -5.26 5.19 -1.78
CA LEU A 92 -6.21 5.06 -0.69
C LEU A 92 -7.33 6.09 -0.85
N VAL A 93 -8.56 5.63 -1.02
CA VAL A 93 -9.77 6.44 -1.00
C VAL A 93 -10.25 6.67 0.44
N SER A 94 -10.10 5.66 1.29
CA SER A 94 -10.40 5.76 2.72
C SER A 94 -9.65 4.71 3.52
N ILE A 95 -9.32 5.06 4.76
CA ILE A 95 -8.71 4.16 5.74
C ILE A 95 -9.47 4.29 7.05
N LYS A 96 -9.78 3.16 7.69
CA LYS A 96 -10.38 3.10 9.01
C LYS A 96 -9.61 2.09 9.86
N ASP A 97 -9.40 2.45 11.11
CA ASP A 97 -8.93 1.49 12.10
C ASP A 97 -10.06 0.48 12.42
N GLN A 98 -9.66 -0.75 12.73
CA GLN A 98 -10.58 -1.76 13.27
C GLN A 98 -10.91 -1.49 14.73
#